data_AF-A0A146LGK0-F1
#
_entry.id   AF-A0A146LGK0-F1
#
_cell.length_a   1.000
_cell.length_b   1.000
_cell.length_c   1.000
_cell.angle_alpha   90.00
_cell.angle_beta   90.00
_cell.angle_gamma   90.00
#
_symmetry.space_group_name_H-M   'P 1'
#
loop_
_entity.id
_entity.type
_entity.pdbx_description
1 polymer ?
#
loop_
_entity_poly.entity_id
_entity_poly.type
_entity_poly.pdbx_seq_one_letter_code
_entity_poly.pdbx_strand_id
1 'polypeptide(L)'
;MSDIEDFSLIVFTPRQFLDRLELSFAAASNKHADTNRIQVSIKFASTVEELVQIGGSQVQADYVAIFVDIKEGNNILRCQQYLKSIPPMFVPTRLCIVNGSCRSGHLAATKDLVSLCDQYRIPIINSEILDDSSCKHVAEQIIRIALIAGGAAHGMPVVIPTPPDFEPNPNSVTARLSMSRASPVTQLSSDSIHHSV
;
A
#
# COMPACT_ATOMS: atom_id res chain seq x y z
N MET A 1 21.95 12.53 15.67
CA MET A 1 20.77 11.71 15.98
C MET A 1 20.35 11.11 14.66
N SER A 2 20.34 9.79 14.53
CA SER A 2 19.92 9.14 13.28
C SER A 2 18.41 9.22 13.20
N ASP A 3 17.89 10.01 12.27
CA ASP A 3 16.46 10.17 12.05
C ASP A 3 15.86 8.81 11.69
N ILE A 4 14.92 8.33 12.52
CA ILE A 4 14.09 7.17 12.18
C ILE A 4 13.13 7.67 11.10
N GLU A 5 13.16 7.05 9.92
CA GLU A 5 12.15 7.33 8.90
C GLU A 5 10.83 6.67 9.32
N ASP A 6 9.80 7.50 9.52
CA ASP A 6 8.43 7.07 9.73
C ASP A 6 7.76 6.80 8.38
N PHE A 7 7.27 5.57 8.19
CA PHE A 7 6.56 5.16 6.99
C PHE A 7 5.12 4.76 7.34
N SER A 8 4.12 5.33 6.66
CA SER A 8 2.71 5.04 6.93
C SER A 8 2.09 4.08 5.91
N LEU A 9 1.59 2.95 6.40
CA LEU A 9 0.85 1.96 5.64
C LEU A 9 -0.61 1.91 6.08
N ILE A 10 -1.55 2.06 5.14
CA ILE A 10 -2.96 1.77 5.37
C ILE A 10 -3.27 0.36 4.86
N VAL A 11 -3.97 -0.42 5.68
CA VAL A 11 -4.48 -1.73 5.32
C VAL A 11 -6.00 -1.71 5.35
N PHE A 12 -6.62 -1.74 4.17
CA PHE A 12 -8.05 -2.01 4.04
C PHE A 12 -8.27 -3.52 4.08
N THR A 13 -9.07 -4.01 5.02
CA THR A 13 -9.28 -5.45 5.17
C THR A 13 -10.69 -5.80 5.64
N PRO A 14 -11.27 -6.93 5.20
CA PRO A 14 -12.44 -7.54 5.83
C PRO A 14 -12.18 -7.84 7.30
N ARG A 15 -13.22 -7.73 8.14
CA ARG A 15 -13.13 -7.96 9.58
C ARG A 15 -12.65 -9.36 9.93
N GLN A 16 -13.01 -10.39 9.16
CA GLN A 16 -12.56 -11.76 9.43
C GLN A 16 -11.04 -11.96 9.34
N PHE A 17 -10.32 -11.04 8.68
CA PHE A 17 -8.87 -11.12 8.53
C PHE A 17 -8.12 -10.26 9.56
N LEU A 18 -8.81 -9.33 10.23
CA LEU A 18 -8.21 -8.24 11.00
C LEU A 18 -7.23 -8.76 12.07
N ASP A 19 -7.69 -9.59 13.01
CA ASP A 19 -6.87 -10.07 14.13
C ASP A 19 -5.58 -10.75 13.66
N ARG A 20 -5.65 -11.57 12.60
CA ARG A 20 -4.48 -12.28 12.06
C ARG A 20 -3.51 -11.33 11.37
N LEU A 21 -4.05 -10.34 10.65
CA LEU A 21 -3.24 -9.35 9.96
C LEU A 21 -2.57 -8.41 10.97
N GLU A 22 -3.26 -7.93 12.00
CA GLU A 22 -2.67 -7.09 13.05
C GLU A 22 -1.46 -7.77 13.70
N LEU A 23 -1.61 -9.03 14.09
CA LEU A 23 -0.51 -9.83 14.67
C LEU A 23 0.65 -10.00 13.68
N SER A 24 0.36 -10.33 12.43
CA SER A 24 1.38 -10.61 11.40
C SER A 24 2.13 -9.35 10.97
N PHE A 25 1.43 -8.25 10.80
CA PHE A 25 2.01 -6.94 10.46
C PHE A 25 2.80 -6.34 11.62
N ALA A 26 2.35 -6.49 12.87
CA ALA A 26 3.13 -6.07 14.03
C ALA A 26 4.47 -6.83 14.09
N ALA A 27 4.44 -8.15 13.92
CA ALA A 27 5.67 -8.96 13.89
C ALA A 27 6.60 -8.55 12.73
N ALA A 28 6.05 -8.34 11.54
CA ALA A 28 6.82 -7.91 10.37
C ALA A 28 7.41 -6.50 10.54
N SER A 29 6.64 -5.55 11.12
CA SER A 29 7.10 -4.19 11.40
C SER A 29 8.27 -4.19 12.40
N ASN A 30 8.15 -4.93 13.51
CA ASN A 30 9.22 -5.05 14.50
C ASN A 30 10.52 -5.61 13.89
N LYS A 31 10.42 -6.65 13.06
CA LYS A 31 11.56 -7.21 12.33
C LYS A 31 12.26 -6.18 11.45
N HIS A 32 11.49 -5.31 10.78
CA HIS A 32 12.04 -4.25 9.93
C HIS A 32 12.62 -3.09 10.74
N ALA A 33 12.04 -2.74 11.88
CA ALA A 33 12.60 -1.76 12.80
C ALA A 33 13.97 -2.20 13.30
N ASP A 34 14.11 -3.47 13.72
CA ASP A 34 15.35 -4.02 14.24
C ASP A 34 16.45 -4.14 13.15
N THR A 35 16.05 -4.52 11.93
CA THR A 35 17.01 -4.83 10.85
C THR A 35 17.39 -3.59 10.02
N ASN A 36 16.41 -2.75 9.70
CA ASN A 36 16.56 -1.66 8.73
C ASN A 36 16.46 -0.27 9.36
N ARG A 37 16.15 -0.16 10.66
CA ARG A 37 15.91 1.12 11.36
C ARG A 37 14.78 1.97 10.76
N ILE A 38 13.78 1.32 10.17
CA ILE A 38 12.59 1.96 9.60
C ILE A 38 11.39 1.61 10.47
N GLN A 39 10.68 2.62 10.95
CA GLN A 39 9.47 2.41 11.74
C GLN A 39 8.25 2.49 10.83
N VAL A 40 7.49 1.39 10.74
CA VAL A 40 6.28 1.33 9.92
C VAL A 40 5.05 1.52 10.81
N SER A 41 4.36 2.65 10.63
CA SER A 41 3.07 2.94 11.25
C SER A 41 1.95 2.34 10.40
N ILE A 42 1.21 1.38 10.97
CA ILE A 42 0.20 0.60 10.25
C ILE A 42 -1.17 0.95 10.80
N LYS A 43 -2.09 1.36 9.92
CA LYS A 43 -3.50 1.63 10.26
C LYS A 43 -4.41 0.66 9.53
N PHE A 44 -5.22 -0.06 10.29
CA PHE A 44 -6.23 -0.96 9.75
C PHE A 44 -7.59 -0.27 9.67
N ALA A 45 -8.32 -0.54 8.60
CA ALA A 45 -9.70 -0.12 8.47
C ALA A 45 -10.48 -1.09 7.59
N SER A 46 -11.77 -1.30 7.89
CA SER A 46 -12.68 -2.01 7.00
C SER A 46 -13.32 -1.07 5.98
N THR A 47 -13.41 0.24 6.29
CA THR A 47 -13.99 1.28 5.42
C THR A 47 -13.21 2.60 5.46
N VAL A 48 -13.46 3.48 4.50
CA VAL A 48 -12.84 4.82 4.47
C VAL A 48 -13.33 5.67 5.65
N GLU A 49 -14.58 5.51 6.06
CA GLU A 49 -15.16 6.24 7.21
C GLU A 49 -14.46 5.87 8.53
N GLU A 50 -14.17 4.58 8.73
CA GLU A 50 -13.41 4.10 9.89
C GLU A 50 -12.01 4.70 9.92
N LEU A 51 -11.37 4.80 8.76
CA LEU A 51 -10.06 5.44 8.62
C LEU A 51 -10.08 6.93 9.02
N VAL A 52 -11.11 7.68 8.60
CA VAL A 52 -11.31 9.10 8.95
C VAL A 52 -11.57 9.27 10.45
N GLN A 53 -12.28 8.33 11.08
CA GLN A 53 -12.49 8.34 12.53
C GLN A 53 -11.18 8.11 13.30
N ILE A 54 -10.31 7.22 12.80
CA ILE A 54 -9.02 6.90 13.43
C ILE A 54 -7.99 8.03 13.24
N GLY A 55 -7.96 8.65 12.06
CA GLY A 55 -6.91 9.61 11.67
C GLY A 55 -7.31 11.09 11.70
N GLY A 56 -8.58 11.43 11.96
CA GLY A 56 -9.08 12.79 11.83
C GLY A 56 -9.23 13.24 10.37
N SER A 57 -9.30 14.56 10.14
CA SER A 57 -9.58 15.14 8.81
C SER A 57 -8.44 15.01 7.79
N GLN A 58 -7.25 14.55 8.19
CA GLN A 58 -6.13 14.27 7.29
C GLN A 58 -5.52 12.90 7.58
N VAL A 59 -5.92 11.90 6.80
CA VAL A 59 -5.21 10.62 6.78
C VAL A 59 -4.17 10.67 5.67
N GLN A 60 -2.90 10.71 6.07
CA GLN A 60 -1.76 10.52 5.18
C GLN A 60 -1.34 9.06 5.15
N ALA A 61 -0.96 8.58 3.97
CA ALA A 61 -0.39 7.26 3.76
C ALA A 61 0.71 7.34 2.71
N ASP A 62 1.75 6.54 2.91
CA ASP A 62 2.81 6.33 1.91
C ASP A 62 2.52 5.09 1.07
N TYR A 63 1.70 4.17 1.56
CA TYR A 63 1.25 3.00 0.81
C TYR A 63 -0.11 2.50 1.29
N VAL A 64 -0.85 1.86 0.38
CA VAL A 64 -2.16 1.25 0.67
C VAL A 64 -2.17 -0.22 0.24
N ALA A 65 -2.59 -1.11 1.13
CA ALA A 65 -2.88 -2.50 0.80
C ALA A 65 -4.39 -2.75 0.96
N ILE A 66 -5.04 -3.28 -0.07
CA ILE A 66 -6.47 -3.64 -0.02
C ILE A 66 -6.61 -5.16 -0.06
N PHE A 67 -6.99 -5.76 1.07
CA PHE A 67 -7.33 -7.17 1.15
C PHE A 67 -8.77 -7.39 0.71
N VAL A 68 -8.98 -8.42 -0.10
CA VAL A 68 -10.27 -8.81 -0.64
C VAL A 68 -10.53 -10.26 -0.28
N ASP A 69 -11.63 -10.53 0.42
CA ASP A 69 -12.16 -11.89 0.52
C ASP A 69 -13.10 -12.15 -0.66
N ILE A 70 -12.66 -12.97 -1.61
CA ILE A 70 -13.41 -13.34 -2.82
C ILE A 70 -14.46 -14.44 -2.58
N LYS A 71 -14.63 -14.92 -1.33
CA LYS A 71 -15.78 -15.76 -0.94
C LYS A 71 -17.05 -14.93 -0.82
N GLU A 72 -16.92 -13.63 -0.59
CA GLU A 72 -18.05 -12.72 -0.43
C GLU A 72 -18.24 -11.92 -1.72
N GLY A 73 -19.42 -12.04 -2.34
CA GLY A 73 -19.69 -11.47 -3.66
C GLY A 73 -19.55 -9.93 -3.75
N ASN A 74 -19.69 -9.21 -2.64
CA ASN A 74 -19.70 -7.74 -2.65
C ASN A 74 -18.32 -7.09 -2.53
N ASN A 75 -17.27 -7.86 -2.20
CA ASN A 75 -15.97 -7.26 -1.86
C ASN A 75 -15.22 -6.68 -3.07
N ILE A 76 -15.46 -7.19 -4.28
CA ILE A 76 -14.88 -6.62 -5.52
C ILE A 76 -15.51 -5.26 -5.82
N LEU A 77 -16.83 -5.13 -5.70
CA LEU A 77 -17.53 -3.85 -5.87
C LEU A 77 -17.06 -2.83 -4.83
N ARG A 78 -16.86 -3.27 -3.59
CA ARG A 78 -16.30 -2.45 -2.52
C ARG A 78 -14.88 -1.98 -2.83
N CYS A 79 -14.04 -2.87 -3.36
CA CYS A 79 -12.70 -2.53 -3.82
C CYS A 79 -12.76 -1.45 -4.92
N GLN A 80 -13.66 -1.58 -5.91
CA GLN A 80 -13.85 -0.54 -6.93
C GLN A 80 -14.25 0.82 -6.35
N GLN A 81 -15.09 0.84 -5.30
CA GLN A 81 -15.45 2.08 -4.61
C GLN A 81 -14.25 2.72 -3.92
N TYR A 82 -13.37 1.92 -3.30
CA TYR A 82 -12.12 2.42 -2.72
C TYR A 82 -11.17 2.97 -3.77
N LEU A 83 -11.05 2.32 -4.93
CA LEU A 83 -10.19 2.83 -6.01
C LEU A 83 -10.67 4.20 -6.53
N LYS A 84 -11.98 4.46 -6.54
CA LYS A 84 -12.56 5.76 -6.93
C LYS A 84 -12.32 6.88 -5.92
N SER A 85 -11.99 6.58 -4.67
CA SER A 85 -11.63 7.59 -3.67
C SER A 85 -10.14 7.94 -3.67
N ILE A 86 -9.31 7.16 -4.37
CA ILE A 86 -7.87 7.35 -4.45
C ILE A 86 -7.54 8.18 -5.70
N PRO A 87 -6.70 9.23 -5.61
CA PRO A 87 -6.37 10.03 -6.77
C PRO A 87 -5.62 9.17 -7.81
N PRO A 88 -5.99 9.23 -9.11
CA PRO A 88 -5.56 8.24 -10.10
C PRO A 88 -4.04 8.09 -10.28
N MET A 89 -3.28 9.16 -10.06
CA MET A 89 -1.81 9.14 -10.15
C MET A 89 -1.12 8.24 -9.11
N PHE A 90 -1.81 7.89 -8.02
CA PHE A 90 -1.24 7.07 -6.93
C PHE A 90 -1.58 5.59 -7.04
N VAL A 91 -2.66 5.26 -7.76
CA VAL A 91 -3.19 3.90 -7.87
C VAL A 91 -2.14 2.88 -8.39
N PRO A 92 -1.33 3.17 -9.42
CA PRO A 92 -0.39 2.16 -9.94
C PRO A 92 0.92 2.03 -9.14
N THR A 93 1.27 2.98 -8.28
CA THR A 93 2.62 3.05 -7.67
C THR A 93 2.65 3.03 -6.15
N ARG A 94 1.51 3.21 -5.49
CA ARG A 94 1.39 3.32 -4.02
C ARG A 94 0.30 2.42 -3.44
N LEU A 95 -0.13 1.43 -4.21
CA LEU A 95 -1.22 0.55 -3.82
C LEU A 95 -0.98 -0.86 -4.33
N CYS A 96 -1.36 -1.87 -3.54
CA CYS A 96 -1.58 -3.23 -4.02
C CYS A 96 -2.92 -3.78 -3.56
N ILE A 97 -3.41 -4.78 -4.29
CA ILE A 97 -4.58 -5.57 -3.90
C ILE A 97 -4.10 -6.97 -3.50
N VAL A 98 -4.66 -7.49 -2.42
CA VAL A 98 -4.41 -8.86 -1.96
C VAL A 98 -5.69 -9.66 -2.11
N ASN A 99 -5.66 -10.68 -2.95
CA ASN A 99 -6.67 -11.73 -2.93
C ASN A 99 -6.40 -12.61 -1.70
N GLY A 100 -7.19 -12.39 -0.64
CA GLY A 100 -6.97 -12.99 0.68
C GLY A 100 -7.57 -14.37 0.89
N SER A 101 -8.33 -14.87 -0.08
CA SER A 101 -8.91 -16.22 -0.06
C SER A 101 -8.63 -16.96 -1.36
N CYS A 102 -7.40 -16.81 -1.87
CA CYS A 102 -7.02 -17.27 -3.20
C CYS A 102 -7.16 -18.78 -3.44
N ARG A 103 -7.11 -19.62 -2.39
CA ARG A 103 -7.29 -21.09 -2.52
C ARG A 103 -8.72 -21.53 -2.25
N SER A 104 -9.40 -20.83 -1.36
CA SER A 104 -10.71 -21.24 -0.84
C SER A 104 -11.90 -20.42 -1.36
N GLY A 105 -11.64 -19.42 -2.21
CA GLY A 105 -12.63 -18.55 -2.82
C GLY A 105 -13.16 -19.00 -4.17
N HIS A 106 -14.03 -18.18 -4.76
CA HIS A 106 -14.67 -18.48 -6.04
C HIS A 106 -13.78 -18.09 -7.23
N LEU A 107 -13.50 -19.04 -8.14
CA LEU A 107 -12.68 -18.79 -9.33
C LEU A 107 -13.21 -17.65 -10.21
N ALA A 108 -14.53 -17.52 -10.35
CA ALA A 108 -15.14 -16.43 -11.11
C ALA A 108 -14.79 -15.06 -10.49
N ALA A 109 -14.96 -14.92 -9.18
CA ALA A 109 -14.60 -13.71 -8.44
C ALA A 109 -13.08 -13.42 -8.52
N THR A 110 -12.22 -14.45 -8.51
CA THR A 110 -10.78 -14.26 -8.76
C THR A 110 -10.52 -13.65 -10.12
N LYS A 111 -11.19 -14.11 -11.17
CA LYS A 111 -11.04 -13.56 -12.54
C LYS A 111 -11.50 -12.12 -12.62
N ASP A 112 -12.61 -11.79 -11.95
CA ASP A 112 -13.11 -10.43 -11.89
C ASP A 112 -12.14 -9.49 -11.15
N LEU A 113 -11.55 -9.97 -10.05
CA LEU A 113 -10.53 -9.22 -9.31
C LEU A 113 -9.26 -9.00 -10.12
N VAL A 114 -8.79 -10.02 -10.85
CA VAL A 114 -7.63 -9.90 -11.75
C VAL A 114 -7.94 -8.89 -12.87
N SER A 115 -9.10 -8.99 -13.50
CA SER A 115 -9.53 -8.05 -14.55
C SER A 115 -9.58 -6.61 -14.03
N LEU A 116 -10.03 -6.42 -12.78
CA LEU A 116 -10.00 -5.12 -12.11
C LEU A 116 -8.57 -4.63 -11.88
N CYS A 117 -7.68 -5.49 -11.37
CA CYS A 117 -6.28 -5.14 -11.14
C CYS A 117 -5.57 -4.77 -12.45
N ASP A 118 -5.84 -5.50 -13.54
CA ASP A 118 -5.30 -5.20 -14.87
C ASP A 118 -5.81 -3.86 -15.40
N GLN A 119 -7.11 -3.57 -15.21
CA GLN A 119 -7.73 -2.30 -15.64
C GLN A 119 -7.08 -1.09 -14.97
N TYR A 120 -6.82 -1.17 -13.66
CA TYR A 120 -6.22 -0.08 -12.89
C TYR A 120 -4.70 -0.18 -12.77
N ARG A 121 -4.11 -1.24 -13.34
CA ARG A 121 -2.67 -1.57 -13.28
C ARG A 121 -2.13 -1.63 -11.86
N ILE A 122 -2.87 -2.31 -11.01
CA ILE A 122 -2.57 -2.50 -9.61
C ILE A 122 -1.87 -3.86 -9.44
N PRO A 123 -0.73 -3.92 -8.75
CA PRO A 123 -0.14 -5.18 -8.33
C PRO A 123 -1.11 -6.01 -7.49
N ILE A 124 -1.33 -7.27 -7.90
CA ILE A 124 -2.13 -8.25 -7.16
C ILE A 124 -1.23 -9.28 -6.47
N ILE A 125 -1.49 -9.54 -5.20
CA ILE A 125 -0.83 -10.60 -4.42
C ILE A 125 -1.87 -11.65 -4.04
N ASN A 126 -1.58 -12.93 -4.29
CA ASN A 126 -2.44 -14.02 -3.88
C ASN A 126 -1.94 -14.62 -2.57
N SER A 127 -2.77 -14.62 -1.53
CA SER A 127 -2.46 -15.25 -0.25
C SER A 127 -3.71 -15.79 0.42
N GLU A 128 -3.61 -16.87 1.18
CA GLU A 128 -4.72 -17.40 1.97
C GLU A 128 -4.56 -16.91 3.41
N ILE A 129 -5.26 -15.85 3.79
CA ILE A 129 -5.00 -15.11 5.05
C ILE A 129 -5.38 -15.92 6.29
N LEU A 130 -6.30 -16.87 6.14
CA LEU A 130 -6.66 -17.77 7.23
C LEU A 130 -5.60 -18.85 7.51
N ASP A 131 -4.58 -18.97 6.66
CA ASP A 131 -3.38 -19.78 6.91
C ASP A 131 -2.28 -18.92 7.53
N ASP A 132 -1.80 -19.29 8.72
CA ASP A 132 -0.87 -18.46 9.51
C ASP A 132 0.47 -18.21 8.79
N SER A 133 0.98 -19.22 8.09
CA SER A 133 2.23 -19.09 7.34
C SER A 133 2.07 -18.10 6.19
N SER A 134 0.99 -18.23 5.42
CA SER A 134 0.65 -17.34 4.31
C SER A 134 0.39 -15.91 4.77
N CYS A 135 -0.29 -15.73 5.91
CA CYS A 135 -0.57 -14.41 6.50
C CYS A 135 0.72 -13.68 6.93
N LYS A 136 1.63 -14.38 7.63
CA LYS A 136 2.94 -13.84 8.02
C LYS A 136 3.76 -13.45 6.80
N HIS A 137 3.78 -14.33 5.79
CA HIS A 137 4.55 -14.10 4.57
C HIS A 137 4.04 -12.86 3.82
N VAL A 138 2.73 -12.73 3.63
CA VAL A 138 2.17 -11.60 2.89
C VAL A 138 2.34 -10.27 3.62
N ALA A 139 2.28 -10.26 4.96
CA ALA A 139 2.56 -9.06 5.75
C ALA A 139 4.01 -8.58 5.54
N GLU A 140 5.00 -9.49 5.61
CA GLU A 140 6.40 -9.16 5.31
C GLU A 140 6.57 -8.67 3.86
N GLN A 141 5.93 -9.32 2.89
CA GLN A 141 6.00 -8.92 1.49
C GLN A 141 5.45 -7.51 1.26
N ILE A 142 4.29 -7.19 1.85
CA ILE A 142 3.65 -5.88 1.70
C ILE A 142 4.53 -4.78 2.29
N ILE A 143 5.10 -4.97 3.48
CA ILE A 143 6.02 -3.98 4.06
C ILE A 143 7.20 -3.75 3.12
N ARG A 144 7.82 -4.81 2.58
CA ARG A 144 8.95 -4.66 1.64
C ARG A 144 8.55 -3.88 0.39
N ILE A 145 7.42 -4.23 -0.23
CA ILE A 145 6.93 -3.54 -1.44
C ILE A 145 6.65 -2.06 -1.13
N ALA A 146 6.01 -1.79 0.01
CA ALA A 146 5.68 -0.44 0.43
C ALA A 146 6.94 0.43 0.61
N LEU A 147 7.97 -0.11 1.28
CA LEU A 147 9.25 0.58 1.48
C LEU A 147 10.00 0.83 0.16
N ILE A 148 9.95 -0.13 -0.78
CA ILE A 148 10.54 0.03 -2.13
C ILE A 148 9.78 1.10 -2.92
N ALA A 149 8.45 1.04 -2.88
CA ALA A 149 7.60 2.00 -3.57
C ALA A 149 7.87 3.41 -3.06
N GLY A 150 7.81 3.63 -1.74
CA GLY A 150 8.02 4.95 -1.13
C GLY A 150 9.47 5.45 -1.15
N GLY A 151 10.44 4.58 -1.46
CA GLY A 151 11.86 4.94 -1.52
C GLY A 151 12.59 4.84 -0.17
N ALA A 152 11.89 4.54 0.93
CA ALA A 152 12.48 4.35 2.25
C ALA A 152 13.51 3.20 2.30
N ALA A 153 13.43 2.23 1.38
CA ALA A 153 14.41 1.15 1.30
C ALA A 153 15.76 1.54 0.68
N HIS A 154 15.76 2.50 -0.27
CA HIS A 154 16.92 2.75 -1.15
C HIS A 154 17.18 4.24 -1.45
N GLY A 155 16.46 5.16 -0.80
CA GLY A 155 16.52 6.60 -1.06
C GLY A 155 15.90 7.04 -2.40
N MET A 156 15.41 6.11 -3.22
CA MET A 156 14.76 6.38 -4.50
C MET A 156 13.46 5.59 -4.60
N PRO A 157 12.30 6.26 -4.79
CA PRO A 157 11.04 5.56 -4.99
C PRO A 157 11.05 4.85 -6.35
N VAL A 158 10.71 3.56 -6.35
CA VAL A 158 10.51 2.82 -7.61
C VAL A 158 9.13 3.13 -8.15
N VAL A 159 9.09 3.68 -9.37
CA VAL A 159 7.87 3.76 -10.17
C VAL A 159 7.70 2.42 -10.86
N ILE A 160 6.66 1.68 -10.49
CA ILE A 160 6.24 0.50 -11.24
C ILE A 160 5.61 1.03 -12.55
N PRO A 161 6.25 0.82 -13.72
CA PRO A 161 5.94 1.56 -14.93
C PRO A 161 4.51 1.31 -15.42
N THR A 162 3.84 2.41 -15.74
CA THR A 162 2.48 2.49 -16.28
C THR A 162 2.58 2.60 -17.81
N PRO A 163 1.96 1.74 -18.62
CA PRO A 163 1.83 1.98 -20.05
C PRO A 163 1.10 3.32 -20.37
N PRO A 164 1.33 3.95 -21.52
CA PRO A 164 0.95 5.34 -21.78
C PRO A 164 -0.56 5.65 -21.81
N ASP A 165 -1.44 4.65 -21.94
CA ASP A 165 -2.84 4.88 -22.36
C ASP A 165 -3.86 5.12 -21.23
N PHE A 166 -3.49 5.75 -20.11
CA PHE A 166 -4.43 6.02 -19.01
C PHE A 166 -4.90 7.48 -19.01
N GLU A 167 -6.17 7.71 -19.39
CA GLU A 167 -6.88 8.96 -19.08
C GLU A 167 -7.76 8.77 -17.83
N PRO A 168 -7.49 9.46 -16.72
CA PRO A 168 -8.37 9.41 -15.56
C PRO A 168 -9.72 10.07 -15.87
N ASN A 169 -10.82 9.37 -15.58
CA ASN A 169 -12.18 9.88 -15.78
C ASN A 169 -12.38 11.22 -15.03
N PRO A 170 -12.68 12.32 -15.73
CA PRO A 170 -12.72 13.67 -15.16
C PRO A 170 -13.88 13.92 -14.18
N ASN A 171 -14.83 12.99 -14.05
CA ASN A 171 -16.09 13.22 -13.31
C ASN A 171 -16.10 12.70 -11.85
N SER A 172 -14.97 12.25 -11.29
CA SER A 172 -14.96 11.73 -9.91
C SER A 172 -14.81 12.86 -8.88
N VAL A 173 -15.93 13.37 -8.38
CA VAL A 173 -15.96 14.22 -7.18
C VAL A 173 -15.93 13.30 -5.95
N THR A 174 -14.78 13.21 -5.26
CA THR A 174 -14.64 12.38 -4.04
C THR A 174 -13.77 13.08 -2.98
N ALA A 175 -14.11 12.87 -1.71
CA ALA A 175 -13.29 13.26 -0.55
C ALA A 175 -11.85 12.75 -0.75
N ARG A 176 -10.87 13.66 -0.61
CA ARG A 176 -9.48 13.41 -1.00
C ARG A 176 -8.68 12.87 0.17
N LEU A 177 -8.15 11.65 0.03
CA LEU A 177 -6.97 11.22 0.77
C LEU A 177 -5.77 12.03 0.25
N SER A 178 -5.08 12.74 1.15
CA SER A 178 -3.85 13.46 0.81
C SER A 178 -2.64 12.54 1.00
N MET A 179 -1.94 12.22 -0.08
CA MET A 179 -0.70 11.45 -0.05
C MET A 179 0.51 12.40 0.02
N SER A 180 1.54 12.04 0.78
CA SER A 180 2.75 12.85 0.94
C SER A 180 3.62 12.82 -0.34
N ARG A 181 4.36 13.90 -0.63
CA ARG A 181 5.41 13.90 -1.67
C ARG A 181 6.68 13.32 -1.05
N ALA A 182 7.35 12.40 -1.75
CA ALA A 182 8.70 11.98 -1.40
C ALA A 182 9.60 13.20 -1.21
N SER A 183 10.26 13.29 -0.05
CA SER A 183 11.15 14.40 0.31
C SER A 183 12.23 14.58 -0.76
N PRO A 184 12.52 15.83 -1.21
CA PRO A 184 13.57 16.06 -2.18
C PRO A 184 14.94 15.73 -1.58
N VAL A 185 15.75 14.99 -2.34
CA VAL A 185 17.16 14.72 -2.03
C VAL A 185 17.91 16.03 -1.90
N THR A 186 18.47 16.30 -0.72
CA THR A 186 19.38 17.42 -0.48
C THR A 186 20.56 17.30 -1.46
N GLN A 187 20.66 18.23 -2.41
CA GLN A 187 21.83 18.33 -3.28
C GLN A 187 23.08 18.54 -2.42
N LEU A 188 24.03 17.61 -2.51
CA LEU A 188 25.39 17.79 -2.04
C LEU A 188 25.98 19.02 -2.72
N SER A 189 26.28 20.04 -1.93
CA SER A 189 27.06 21.20 -2.34
C SER A 189 28.45 20.76 -2.79
N SER A 190 28.69 20.87 -4.09
CA SER A 190 30.02 20.81 -4.67
C SER A 190 30.69 22.18 -4.55
N ASP A 191 31.41 22.38 -3.45
CA ASP A 191 32.41 23.44 -3.22
C ASP A 191 33.69 22.68 -2.79
N SER A 192 34.91 22.90 -3.26
CA SER A 192 35.51 23.92 -4.11
C SER A 192 36.80 23.35 -4.71
N ILE A 193 37.12 23.82 -5.91
CA ILE A 193 38.43 23.74 -6.55
C ILE A 193 39.42 24.55 -5.69
N HIS A 194 40.53 23.95 -5.27
CA HIS A 194 41.73 24.70 -4.89
C HIS A 194 42.91 24.30 -5.80
N HIS A 195 43.13 25.15 -6.80
CA HIS A 195 44.45 25.36 -7.38
C HIS A 195 45.39 25.89 -6.30
N SER A 196 46.60 25.35 -6.21
CA SER A 196 47.81 26.11 -5.88
C SER A 196 49.01 25.40 -6.49
N VAL A 197 49.69 26.15 -7.36
CA VAL A 197 51.09 25.98 -7.76
C VAL A 197 51.97 26.44 -6.60
#